data_AF-A0A6P8ELS6-F1
#
_entry.id   AF-A0A6P8ELS6-F1
#
_cell.length_a   1.000
_cell.length_b   1.000
_cell.length_c   1.000
_cell.angle_alpha   90.00
_cell.angle_beta   90.00
_cell.angle_gamma   90.00
#
_symmetry.space_group_name_H-M   'P 1'
#
loop_
_entity.id
_entity.type
_entity.pdbx_description
1 polymer ?
#
loop_
_entity_poly.entity_id
_entity_poly.type
_entity_poly.pdbx_seq_one_letter_code
_entity_poly.pdbx_strand_id
1 'polypeptide(L)'
;MKSAEASNMQLGSESNGMRSQEEAEAGCPLKVHEKRSLPDCTNNAGSGCEDQLRDRVEQQFESPASKKLLVQPKSDKSQIEVGGRLAGENMDQSKDAADCASQLCNLPDDLLLRILCFLPLKDAVKTSVLCKRWGHLWALVPDLRFSCYFFPMHQRPLFMELVRRACALRRGSFIRSFSLSYYEMSDVVSEIKEMITSFVTTCGMQDLRLDLLNCGNAYTLPSSIFSCGTLEMLRVRSRCIIKIPYPISLSNLKVLILQDVIFEDDDSVEKLFSSPLLETLEISYCNWMKCKSINIFAPKLQHLTIYSDIEPGDDISNERQVQIDAAGLKSFHCEGMINDEYCILGDTTRLVEAKLLYAPSDIREEVIADIVVARNVKLLWFVSNVKELTLHIELIKVLANRDDVPLFGSLIKLRMVGEIDSVAVEGLFAVLRGSPRLRSLYFTR
;
A
#
# COMPACT_ATOMS: atom_id res chain seq x y z
N MET A 1 54.60 -8.09 41.00
CA MET A 1 54.62 -8.64 42.37
C MET A 1 53.21 -8.99 42.81
N LYS A 2 52.92 -10.30 42.83
CA LYS A 2 52.09 -11.08 43.78
C LYS A 2 50.60 -10.69 43.97
N SER A 3 49.66 -11.54 43.52
CA SER A 3 49.20 -12.82 44.13
C SER A 3 48.07 -12.53 45.14
N ALA A 4 46.81 -12.78 44.80
CA ALA A 4 46.06 -14.05 44.98
C ALA A 4 45.39 -14.14 46.35
N GLU A 5 44.10 -14.49 46.39
CA GLU A 5 43.64 -15.66 47.16
C GLU A 5 42.18 -16.00 46.84
N ALA A 6 41.97 -17.29 46.59
CA ALA A 6 40.71 -17.98 46.51
C ALA A 6 40.53 -18.80 47.81
N SER A 7 39.29 -19.04 48.22
CA SER A 7 38.79 -20.22 48.97
C SER A 7 37.28 -19.99 49.20
N ASN A 8 36.30 -20.72 48.65
CA ASN A 8 36.04 -22.16 48.46
C ASN A 8 35.30 -22.81 49.66
N MET A 9 34.29 -23.63 49.31
CA MET A 9 33.65 -24.72 50.09
C MET A 9 32.65 -24.36 51.22
N GLN A 10 31.55 -25.09 51.50
CA GLN A 10 30.92 -26.29 50.91
C GLN A 10 29.57 -26.57 51.65
N LEU A 11 28.64 -27.19 50.91
CA LEU A 11 27.80 -28.37 51.22
C LEU A 11 26.83 -28.46 52.41
N GLY A 12 25.68 -29.06 52.08
CA GLY A 12 24.95 -30.04 52.93
C GLY A 12 23.43 -29.85 52.85
N SER A 13 22.70 -30.44 51.88
CA SER A 13 22.20 -31.84 51.84
C SER A 13 21.16 -32.11 52.95
N GLU A 14 19.89 -32.35 52.63
CA GLU A 14 19.19 -33.66 52.57
C GLU A 14 17.72 -33.37 52.96
N SER A 15 16.67 -34.17 52.73
CA SER A 15 16.31 -35.29 51.85
C SER A 15 14.85 -35.66 52.22
N ASN A 16 14.19 -36.46 51.36
CA ASN A 16 12.99 -37.28 51.61
C ASN A 16 11.62 -36.59 51.77
N GLY A 17 10.52 -37.09 51.21
CA GLY A 17 10.30 -38.30 50.41
C GLY A 17 8.81 -38.67 50.31
N MET A 18 8.47 -39.25 49.16
CA MET A 18 7.54 -40.37 48.90
C MET A 18 6.00 -40.24 48.90
N ARG A 19 5.48 -40.90 47.84
CA ARG A 19 4.24 -41.70 47.63
C ARG A 19 2.94 -40.97 47.25
N SER A 20 2.07 -41.48 46.38
CA SER A 20 1.99 -42.56 45.35
C SER A 20 0.52 -42.62 44.86
N GLN A 21 0.25 -43.37 43.77
CA GLN A 21 -1.03 -43.75 43.11
C GLN A 21 -1.35 -42.89 41.87
N GLU A 22 -1.27 -43.32 40.61
CA GLU A 22 -1.39 -44.63 39.90
C GLU A 22 -2.83 -45.18 39.77
N GLU A 23 -3.39 -45.06 38.55
CA GLU A 23 -4.17 -46.04 37.74
C GLU A 23 -4.69 -45.29 36.47
N ALA A 24 -4.18 -45.55 35.25
CA ALA A 24 -4.51 -46.66 34.32
C ALA A 24 -5.89 -46.44 33.62
N GLU A 25 -6.13 -46.65 32.33
CA GLU A 25 -5.38 -47.15 31.17
C GLU A 25 -6.27 -47.01 29.90
N ALA A 26 -5.71 -47.41 28.74
CA ALA A 26 -6.27 -47.57 27.39
C ALA A 26 -6.03 -46.39 26.41
N GLY A 27 -5.30 -46.50 25.31
CA GLY A 27 -4.64 -47.63 24.66
C GLY A 27 -4.44 -47.33 23.17
N CYS A 28 -3.17 -47.09 22.77
CA CYS A 28 -2.43 -47.27 21.49
C CYS A 28 -3.13 -47.56 20.12
N PRO A 29 -2.44 -47.45 18.94
CA PRO A 29 -1.04 -47.04 18.69
C PRO A 29 -0.78 -46.11 17.47
N LEU A 30 0.47 -45.64 17.45
CA LEU A 30 1.29 -45.08 16.36
C LEU A 30 1.03 -45.59 14.93
N LYS A 31 1.12 -44.68 13.95
CA LYS A 31 1.87 -44.93 12.71
C LYS A 31 2.56 -43.64 12.24
N VAL A 32 3.90 -43.72 12.23
CA VAL A 32 4.84 -42.72 11.71
C VAL A 32 5.17 -43.07 10.26
N HIS A 33 5.24 -42.02 9.43
CA HIS A 33 5.85 -41.89 8.10
C HIS A 33 5.28 -42.68 6.91
N GLU A 34 4.74 -41.92 5.96
CA GLU A 34 5.22 -41.99 4.58
C GLU A 34 5.25 -40.58 3.95
N LYS A 35 6.45 -40.14 3.58
CA LYS A 35 6.68 -38.95 2.76
C LYS A 35 5.98 -39.15 1.41
N ARG A 36 5.04 -38.29 1.05
CA ARG A 36 4.64 -38.12 -0.35
C ARG A 36 5.15 -36.78 -0.86
N SER A 37 6.07 -36.91 -1.80
CA SER A 37 6.61 -35.90 -2.69
C SER A 37 5.53 -34.99 -3.28
N LEU A 38 5.79 -33.69 -3.24
CA LEU A 38 5.10 -32.65 -4.01
C LEU A 38 5.17 -33.00 -5.51
N PRO A 39 4.06 -32.89 -6.27
CA PRO A 39 4.15 -32.86 -7.72
C PRO A 39 4.68 -31.50 -8.18
N ASP A 40 5.72 -31.57 -8.99
CA ASP A 40 6.32 -30.50 -9.78
C ASP A 40 5.27 -30.00 -10.79
N CYS A 41 4.71 -28.81 -10.58
CA CYS A 41 3.79 -28.17 -11.54
C CYS A 41 4.56 -27.12 -12.34
N THR A 42 5.30 -27.58 -13.35
CA THR A 42 5.71 -26.74 -14.47
C THR A 42 4.64 -26.79 -15.57
N ASN A 43 4.35 -25.62 -16.15
CA ASN A 43 3.68 -25.38 -17.43
C ASN A 43 2.17 -25.66 -17.57
N ASN A 44 1.35 -24.62 -17.36
CA ASN A 44 0.46 -24.02 -18.39
C ASN A 44 -0.53 -23.06 -17.73
N ALA A 45 -0.30 -21.75 -17.80
CA ALA A 45 -1.29 -20.74 -17.45
C ALA A 45 -1.02 -19.43 -18.21
N GLY A 46 -1.20 -19.46 -19.53
CA GLY A 46 -0.87 -18.35 -20.43
C GLY A 46 -2.04 -17.52 -20.93
N SER A 47 -3.26 -17.66 -20.40
CA SER A 47 -4.39 -16.82 -20.83
C SER A 47 -5.47 -16.62 -19.76
N GLY A 48 -5.73 -17.61 -18.91
CA GLY A 48 -6.74 -17.50 -17.84
C GLY A 48 -6.34 -16.59 -16.66
N CYS A 49 -5.04 -16.39 -16.43
CA CYS A 49 -4.54 -15.46 -15.41
C CYS A 49 -4.72 -13.99 -15.83
N GLU A 50 -4.75 -13.71 -17.14
CA GLU A 50 -4.72 -12.34 -17.67
C GLU A 50 -6.04 -11.61 -17.45
N ASP A 51 -7.16 -12.27 -17.76
CA ASP A 51 -8.50 -11.72 -17.54
C ASP A 51 -8.86 -11.68 -16.04
N GLN A 52 -8.48 -12.70 -15.26
CA GLN A 52 -8.71 -12.73 -13.81
C GLN A 52 -7.88 -11.68 -13.05
N LEU A 53 -6.65 -11.40 -13.49
CA LEU A 53 -5.81 -10.36 -12.87
C LEU A 53 -6.22 -8.96 -13.31
N ARG A 54 -6.65 -8.78 -14.57
CA ARG A 54 -7.23 -7.53 -15.03
C ARG A 54 -8.53 -7.22 -14.27
N ASP A 55 -9.41 -8.21 -14.11
CA ASP A 55 -10.64 -8.05 -13.33
C ASP A 55 -10.34 -7.82 -11.84
N ARG A 56 -9.34 -8.48 -11.26
CA ARG A 56 -8.90 -8.22 -9.87
C ARG A 56 -8.30 -6.83 -9.69
N VAL A 57 -7.55 -6.34 -10.66
CA VAL A 57 -6.97 -4.98 -10.66
C VAL A 57 -8.07 -3.94 -10.85
N GLU A 58 -9.00 -4.15 -11.80
CA GLU A 58 -10.15 -3.27 -12.02
C GLU A 58 -11.11 -3.25 -10.80
N GLN A 59 -11.29 -4.39 -10.10
CA GLN A 59 -12.04 -4.49 -8.83
C GLN A 59 -11.28 -3.86 -7.64
N GLN A 60 -9.95 -3.96 -7.57
CA GLN A 60 -9.11 -3.32 -6.54
C GLN A 60 -8.98 -1.80 -6.71
N PHE A 61 -9.31 -1.25 -7.89
CA PHE A 61 -9.27 0.20 -8.14
C PHE A 61 -10.59 0.93 -7.79
N GLU A 62 -11.60 0.24 -7.27
CA GLU A 62 -12.87 0.84 -6.84
C GLU A 62 -12.83 1.44 -5.42
N SER A 63 -11.79 2.19 -5.08
CA SER A 63 -11.88 3.12 -3.94
C SER A 63 -12.66 4.38 -4.35
N PRO A 64 -13.72 4.79 -3.61
CA PRO A 64 -14.54 5.96 -3.96
C PRO A 64 -13.76 7.28 -4.02
N ALA A 65 -12.58 7.36 -3.41
CA ALA A 65 -11.76 8.57 -3.37
C ALA A 65 -11.05 8.90 -4.71
N SER A 66 -10.98 7.95 -5.66
CA SER A 66 -10.26 8.15 -6.94
C SER A 66 -11.14 8.55 -8.13
N LYS A 67 -12.47 8.57 -7.98
CA LYS A 67 -13.41 8.85 -9.09
C LYS A 67 -13.55 10.33 -9.49
N LYS A 68 -12.78 11.26 -8.90
CA LYS A 68 -12.88 12.71 -9.21
C LYS A 68 -11.93 13.27 -10.26
N LEU A 69 -11.08 12.45 -10.88
CA LEU A 69 -10.24 12.89 -12.01
C LEU A 69 -10.17 11.81 -13.10
N LEU A 70 -11.25 11.61 -13.84
CA LEU A 70 -11.20 10.93 -15.13
C LEU A 70 -12.32 11.51 -16.02
N VAL A 71 -11.99 12.56 -16.76
CA VAL A 71 -12.73 12.94 -17.96
C VAL A 71 -12.39 11.90 -19.01
N GLN A 72 -13.34 11.03 -19.35
CA GLN A 72 -13.16 10.05 -20.42
C GLN A 72 -13.15 10.77 -21.78
N PRO A 73 -12.19 10.46 -22.69
CA PRO A 73 -12.31 10.88 -24.07
C PRO A 73 -13.23 9.93 -24.85
N LYS A 74 -14.15 10.53 -25.60
CA LYS A 74 -15.02 9.84 -26.55
C LYS A 74 -14.19 9.15 -27.64
N SER A 75 -14.57 7.92 -27.98
CA SER A 75 -14.03 7.16 -29.10
C SER A 75 -14.59 7.70 -30.42
N ASP A 76 -13.73 8.23 -31.28
CA ASP A 76 -14.02 8.33 -32.72
C ASP A 76 -13.17 7.30 -33.47
N LYS A 77 -13.87 6.34 -34.07
CA LYS A 77 -13.32 5.41 -35.05
C LYS A 77 -13.43 6.08 -36.42
N SER A 78 -12.32 6.45 -37.04
CA SER A 78 -12.27 6.69 -38.48
C SER A 78 -11.10 5.93 -39.09
N GLN A 79 -11.46 4.96 -39.93
CA GLN A 79 -10.58 4.21 -40.82
C GLN A 79 -9.93 5.18 -41.81
N ILE A 80 -8.63 5.01 -42.07
CA ILE A 80 -7.93 5.69 -43.16
C ILE A 80 -7.83 4.68 -44.31
N GLU A 81 -8.64 4.89 -45.35
CA GLU A 81 -8.45 4.31 -46.68
C GLU A 81 -7.33 5.04 -47.41
N VAL A 82 -6.52 4.27 -48.13
CA VAL A 82 -5.44 4.73 -48.99
C VAL A 82 -5.99 4.95 -50.40
N GLY A 83 -5.91 6.17 -50.92
CA GLY A 83 -6.01 6.44 -52.35
C GLY A 83 -6.64 7.79 -52.69
N GLY A 84 -5.90 8.67 -53.38
CA GLY A 84 -6.48 9.86 -54.00
C GLY A 84 -5.51 11.04 -54.12
N ARG A 85 -4.84 11.10 -55.26
CA ARG A 85 -3.95 12.17 -55.72
C ARG A 85 -4.72 13.50 -55.89
N LEU A 86 -4.30 14.57 -55.22
CA LEU A 86 -4.51 15.95 -55.67
C LEU A 86 -3.25 16.77 -55.39
N ALA A 87 -2.74 17.36 -56.48
CA ALA A 87 -1.62 18.27 -56.50
C ALA A 87 -2.13 19.71 -56.30
N GLY A 88 -1.31 20.53 -55.64
CA GLY A 88 -1.46 21.99 -55.60
C GLY A 88 -1.59 22.53 -54.18
N GLU A 89 -0.74 23.50 -53.86
CA GLU A 89 -0.82 24.42 -52.70
C GLU A 89 -0.42 23.86 -51.34
N ASN A 90 0.89 23.75 -51.06
CA ASN A 90 1.43 23.63 -49.68
C ASN A 90 2.94 23.96 -49.58
N MET A 91 3.44 24.98 -50.29
CA MET A 91 4.86 25.38 -50.16
C MET A 91 5.12 26.41 -49.05
N ASP A 92 4.14 27.22 -48.62
CA ASP A 92 4.39 28.31 -47.67
C ASP A 92 4.41 27.87 -46.20
N GLN A 93 3.50 26.97 -45.77
CA GLN A 93 3.47 26.47 -44.38
C GLN A 93 4.72 25.65 -44.00
N SER A 94 5.40 25.06 -45.00
CA SER A 94 6.61 24.24 -44.78
C SER A 94 7.81 25.07 -44.35
N LYS A 95 7.86 26.35 -44.75
CA LYS A 95 8.98 27.25 -44.49
C LYS A 95 8.87 27.87 -43.11
N ASP A 96 7.68 28.32 -42.72
CA ASP A 96 7.42 28.91 -41.41
C ASP A 96 7.54 27.89 -40.27
N ALA A 97 7.10 26.64 -40.48
CA ALA A 97 7.27 25.57 -39.50
C ALA A 97 8.74 25.16 -39.30
N ALA A 98 9.53 25.11 -40.39
CA ALA A 98 10.96 24.86 -40.32
C ALA A 98 11.72 26.01 -39.63
N ASP A 99 11.30 27.25 -39.87
CA ASP A 99 11.89 28.44 -39.25
C ASP A 99 11.54 28.53 -37.76
N CYS A 100 10.29 28.25 -37.37
CA CYS A 100 9.88 28.14 -35.96
C CYS A 100 10.63 27.04 -35.20
N ALA A 101 10.82 25.87 -35.83
CA ALA A 101 11.61 24.79 -35.24
C ALA A 101 13.08 25.21 -35.03
N SER A 102 13.64 26.02 -35.94
CA SER A 102 15.00 26.55 -35.82
C SER A 102 15.13 27.55 -34.66
N GLN A 103 14.13 28.42 -34.48
CA GLN A 103 14.11 29.40 -33.38
C GLN A 103 13.98 28.73 -32.01
N LEU A 104 13.15 27.68 -31.91
CA LEU A 104 13.00 26.91 -30.67
C LEU A 104 14.32 26.22 -30.27
N CYS A 105 15.12 25.78 -31.25
CA CYS A 105 16.43 25.16 -31.00
C CYS A 105 17.50 26.15 -30.52
N ASN A 106 17.29 27.45 -30.70
CA ASN A 106 18.21 28.51 -30.28
C ASN A 106 18.04 28.94 -28.81
N LEU A 107 16.98 28.48 -28.13
CA LEU A 107 16.75 28.82 -26.72
C LEU A 107 17.80 28.15 -25.80
N PRO A 108 18.19 28.78 -24.68
CA PRO A 108 19.01 28.16 -23.63
C PRO A 108 18.34 26.93 -23.00
N ASP A 109 19.15 25.99 -22.49
CA ASP A 109 18.65 24.70 -21.95
C ASP A 109 17.67 24.92 -20.81
N ASP A 110 17.91 25.91 -19.96
CA ASP A 110 17.02 26.25 -18.84
C ASP A 110 15.61 26.62 -19.31
N LEU A 111 15.49 27.35 -20.43
CA LEU A 111 14.18 27.70 -21.00
C LEU A 111 13.53 26.48 -21.65
N LEU A 112 14.32 25.63 -22.31
CA LEU A 112 13.81 24.38 -22.90
C LEU A 112 13.30 23.42 -21.84
N LEU A 113 14.06 23.22 -20.76
CA LEU A 113 13.63 22.42 -19.61
C LEU A 113 12.37 22.99 -18.99
N ARG A 114 12.27 24.32 -18.86
CA ARG A 114 11.07 24.98 -18.37
C ARG A 114 9.85 24.74 -19.27
N ILE A 115 10.02 24.77 -20.59
CA ILE A 115 8.96 24.40 -21.54
C ILE A 115 8.55 22.94 -21.35
N LEU A 116 9.54 22.03 -21.26
CA LEU A 116 9.30 20.58 -21.11
C LEU A 116 8.59 20.24 -19.79
N CYS A 117 8.83 20.99 -18.71
CA CYS A 117 8.12 20.83 -17.43
C CYS A 117 6.62 21.08 -17.53
N PHE A 118 6.13 21.79 -18.56
CA PHE A 118 4.69 21.98 -18.79
C PHE A 118 4.06 20.86 -19.62
N LEU A 119 4.85 19.93 -20.15
CA LEU A 119 4.37 18.84 -20.99
C LEU A 119 4.22 17.53 -20.19
N PRO A 120 3.21 16.70 -20.50
CA PRO A 120 3.23 15.30 -20.09
C PRO A 120 4.52 14.62 -20.58
N LEU A 121 5.10 13.71 -19.79
CA LEU A 121 6.40 13.08 -20.11
C LEU A 121 6.42 12.46 -21.51
N LYS A 122 5.32 11.83 -21.95
CA LYS A 122 5.19 11.27 -23.30
C LYS A 122 5.40 12.31 -24.39
N ASP A 123 4.85 13.52 -24.22
CA ASP A 123 4.97 14.60 -25.20
C ASP A 123 6.34 15.26 -25.10
N ALA A 124 6.90 15.41 -23.89
CA ALA A 124 8.30 15.80 -23.71
C ALA A 124 9.26 14.85 -24.44
N VAL A 125 9.06 13.53 -24.36
CA VAL A 125 9.86 12.54 -25.10
C VAL A 125 9.69 12.72 -26.62
N LYS A 126 8.49 13.01 -27.14
CA LYS A 126 8.28 13.24 -28.58
C LYS A 126 9.08 14.44 -29.09
N THR A 127 9.30 15.48 -28.28
CA THR A 127 10.12 16.63 -28.68
C THR A 127 11.59 16.27 -28.96
N SER A 128 12.05 15.07 -28.54
CA SER A 128 13.40 14.59 -28.79
C SER A 128 13.79 14.50 -30.27
N VAL A 129 12.81 14.49 -31.18
CA VAL A 129 13.03 14.45 -32.64
C VAL A 129 13.24 15.83 -33.26
N LEU A 130 13.01 16.92 -32.53
CA LEU A 130 13.12 18.29 -33.07
C LEU A 130 14.55 18.61 -33.51
N CYS A 131 15.53 18.35 -32.63
CA CYS A 131 16.94 18.38 -32.99
C CYS A 131 17.79 17.58 -31.98
N LYS A 132 19.07 17.39 -32.30
CA LYS A 132 20.02 16.61 -31.47
C LYS A 132 20.06 17.07 -30.00
N ARG A 133 19.90 18.37 -29.76
CA ARG A 133 19.94 18.97 -28.41
C ARG A 133 18.70 18.58 -27.58
N TRP A 134 17.51 18.55 -28.17
CA TRP A 134 16.28 18.12 -27.49
C TRP A 134 16.27 16.63 -27.14
N GLY A 135 17.12 15.83 -27.81
CA GLY A 135 17.22 14.38 -27.67
C GLY A 135 17.41 13.85 -26.25
N HIS A 136 17.90 14.68 -25.33
CA HIS A 136 18.20 14.31 -23.94
C HIS A 136 17.52 15.17 -22.86
N LEU A 137 17.04 16.37 -23.21
CA LEU A 137 16.51 17.33 -22.22
C LEU A 137 15.27 16.83 -21.49
N TRP A 138 14.42 16.04 -22.16
CA TRP A 138 13.23 15.44 -21.53
C TRP A 138 13.59 14.56 -20.32
N ALA A 139 14.78 13.97 -20.28
CA ALA A 139 15.19 13.12 -19.17
C ALA A 139 15.65 13.94 -17.95
N LEU A 140 15.92 15.23 -18.11
CA LEU A 140 16.40 16.15 -17.06
C LEU A 140 15.26 16.89 -16.35
N VAL A 141 14.01 16.72 -16.78
CA VAL A 141 12.86 17.31 -16.08
C VAL A 141 12.77 16.77 -14.65
N PRO A 142 12.35 17.59 -13.66
CA PRO A 142 12.33 17.19 -12.26
C PRO A 142 11.32 16.07 -11.94
N ASP A 143 10.29 15.90 -12.78
CA ASP A 143 9.21 14.94 -12.56
C ASP A 143 9.18 13.88 -13.65
N LEU A 144 9.54 12.65 -13.31
CA LEU A 144 9.50 11.51 -14.22
C LEU A 144 8.42 10.52 -13.81
N ARG A 145 7.46 10.29 -14.71
CA ARG A 145 6.41 9.28 -14.55
C ARG A 145 6.42 8.30 -15.71
N PHE A 146 6.85 7.08 -15.43
CA PHE A 146 6.85 5.97 -16.37
C PHE A 146 5.78 4.94 -16.00
N SER A 147 5.03 4.47 -16.99
CA SER A 147 4.03 3.42 -16.79
C SER A 147 3.98 2.48 -17.99
N CYS A 148 4.18 1.19 -17.73
CA CYS A 148 4.10 0.16 -18.76
C CYS A 148 2.67 -0.35 -19.02
N TYR A 149 1.66 0.13 -18.28
CA TYR A 149 0.27 -0.39 -18.37
C TYR A 149 -0.35 -0.26 -19.76
N PHE A 150 0.08 0.75 -20.52
CA PHE A 150 -0.39 0.98 -21.89
C PHE A 150 0.50 0.33 -22.96
N PHE A 151 1.54 -0.40 -22.54
CA PHE A 151 2.47 -1.08 -23.44
C PHE A 151 2.12 -2.58 -23.48
N PRO A 152 1.92 -3.14 -24.68
CA PRO A 152 1.85 -4.59 -24.85
C PRO A 152 3.07 -5.28 -24.25
N MET A 153 2.90 -6.51 -23.76
CA MET A 153 3.96 -7.32 -23.13
C MET A 153 5.28 -7.30 -23.92
N HIS A 154 5.20 -7.56 -25.23
CA HIS A 154 6.35 -7.62 -26.13
C HIS A 154 7.07 -6.27 -26.33
N GLN A 155 6.47 -5.14 -25.94
CA GLN A 155 7.07 -3.80 -26.01
C GLN A 155 7.65 -3.33 -24.67
N ARG A 156 7.45 -4.08 -23.57
CA ARG A 156 7.99 -3.71 -22.27
C ARG A 156 9.52 -3.66 -22.19
N PRO A 157 10.28 -4.50 -22.92
CA PRO A 157 11.74 -4.32 -23.01
C PRO A 157 12.12 -2.95 -23.60
N LEU A 158 11.39 -2.46 -24.60
CA LEU A 158 11.61 -1.13 -25.17
C LEU A 158 11.25 -0.01 -24.18
N PHE A 159 10.21 -0.24 -23.38
CA PHE A 159 9.86 0.67 -22.29
C PHE A 159 10.98 0.73 -21.25
N MET A 160 11.54 -0.41 -20.82
CA MET A 160 12.67 -0.42 -19.89
C MET A 160 13.90 0.22 -20.48
N GLU A 161 14.18 0.04 -21.76
CA GLU A 161 15.27 0.73 -22.45
C GLU A 161 15.08 2.27 -22.42
N LEU A 162 13.84 2.76 -22.55
CA LEU A 162 13.54 4.19 -22.39
C LEU A 162 13.82 4.67 -20.95
N VAL A 163 13.40 3.89 -19.94
CA VAL A 163 13.65 4.20 -18.53
C VAL A 163 15.16 4.20 -18.24
N ARG A 164 15.89 3.19 -18.73
CA ARG A 164 17.34 3.08 -18.63
C ARG A 164 18.04 4.26 -19.28
N ARG A 165 17.59 4.67 -20.47
CA ARG A 165 18.09 5.85 -21.16
C ARG A 165 17.84 7.12 -20.33
N ALA A 166 16.67 7.26 -19.70
CA ALA A 166 16.42 8.38 -18.81
C ALA A 166 17.43 8.43 -17.65
N CYS A 167 17.69 7.29 -17.01
CA CYS A 167 18.68 7.18 -15.93
C CYS A 167 20.08 7.61 -16.39
N ALA A 168 20.54 7.06 -17.52
CA ALA A 168 21.87 7.32 -18.06
C ALA A 168 22.10 8.80 -18.42
N LEU A 169 21.04 9.50 -18.86
CA LEU A 169 21.11 10.90 -19.24
C LEU A 169 21.18 11.86 -18.04
N ARG A 170 20.72 11.45 -16.85
CA ARG A 170 20.60 12.37 -15.70
C ARG A 170 21.90 12.67 -14.99
N ARG A 171 22.91 11.79 -14.97
CA ARG A 171 24.22 12.01 -14.31
C ARG A 171 24.11 12.62 -12.88
N GLY A 172 23.13 12.20 -12.09
CA GLY A 172 22.89 12.74 -10.72
C GLY A 172 22.11 14.07 -10.66
N SER A 173 21.52 14.51 -11.77
CA SER A 173 20.65 15.70 -11.80
C SER A 173 19.45 15.50 -10.88
N PHE A 174 19.11 16.56 -10.15
CA PHE A 174 18.00 16.60 -9.20
C PHE A 174 16.71 15.98 -9.77
N ILE A 175 16.10 15.09 -9.01
CA ILE A 175 14.77 14.51 -9.28
C ILE A 175 13.88 14.97 -8.15
N ARG A 176 12.78 15.65 -8.46
CA ARG A 176 11.77 15.98 -7.45
C ARG A 176 10.87 14.77 -7.20
N SER A 177 10.31 14.22 -8.28
CA SER A 177 9.39 13.09 -8.25
C SER A 177 9.76 12.02 -9.28
N PHE A 178 9.78 10.77 -8.83
CA PHE A 178 9.91 9.60 -9.69
C PHE A 178 8.76 8.63 -9.44
N SER A 179 8.11 8.22 -10.53
CA SER A 179 7.07 7.21 -10.52
C SER A 179 7.34 6.16 -11.59
N LEU A 180 7.32 4.90 -11.19
CA LEU A 180 7.47 3.75 -12.08
C LEU A 180 6.34 2.75 -11.82
N SER A 181 5.57 2.48 -12.86
CA SER A 181 4.66 1.33 -12.90
C SER A 181 5.20 0.29 -13.88
N TYR A 182 5.43 -0.91 -13.37
CA TYR A 182 5.93 -2.04 -14.15
C TYR A 182 5.27 -3.37 -13.72
N TYR A 183 4.84 -4.17 -14.69
CA TYR A 183 4.20 -5.47 -14.47
C TYR A 183 5.11 -6.58 -15.01
N GLU A 184 5.11 -7.75 -14.35
CA GLU A 184 6.01 -8.88 -14.63
C GLU A 184 7.50 -8.50 -14.50
N MET A 185 7.86 -8.10 -13.29
CA MET A 185 9.20 -7.64 -12.95
C MET A 185 10.30 -8.71 -13.02
N SER A 186 9.97 -9.99 -13.19
CA SER A 186 10.89 -11.13 -12.94
C SER A 186 12.28 -10.97 -13.58
N ASP A 187 12.31 -10.44 -14.80
CA ASP A 187 13.54 -10.37 -15.60
C ASP A 187 14.30 -9.04 -15.41
N VAL A 188 13.70 -8.06 -14.75
CA VAL A 188 14.21 -6.68 -14.62
C VAL A 188 14.34 -6.21 -13.18
N VAL A 189 14.11 -7.09 -12.18
CA VAL A 189 14.21 -6.75 -10.76
C VAL A 189 15.55 -6.10 -10.41
N SER A 190 16.66 -6.67 -10.88
CA SER A 190 18.00 -6.15 -10.55
C SER A 190 18.21 -4.74 -11.12
N GLU A 191 17.85 -4.54 -12.38
CA GLU A 191 17.97 -3.25 -13.06
C GLU A 191 17.15 -2.17 -12.35
N ILE A 192 15.92 -2.49 -11.95
CA ILE A 192 15.05 -1.54 -11.24
C ILE A 192 15.60 -1.23 -9.84
N LYS A 193 16.15 -2.22 -9.14
CA LYS A 193 16.79 -2.00 -7.83
C LYS A 193 18.01 -1.08 -7.92
N GLU A 194 18.86 -1.27 -8.94
CA GLU A 194 20.03 -0.43 -9.18
C GLU A 194 19.62 1.01 -9.53
N MET A 195 18.64 1.16 -10.42
CA MET A 195 18.08 2.47 -10.77
C MET A 195 17.52 3.21 -9.56
N ILE A 196 16.65 2.56 -8.76
CA ILE A 196 16.05 3.18 -7.57
C ILE A 196 17.16 3.61 -6.61
N THR A 197 18.14 2.73 -6.38
CA THR A 197 19.30 3.03 -5.53
C THR A 197 20.06 4.25 -6.03
N SER A 198 20.31 4.35 -7.34
CA SER A 198 20.97 5.52 -7.93
C SER A 198 20.18 6.81 -7.68
N PHE A 199 18.86 6.79 -7.89
CA PHE A 199 18.03 7.99 -7.73
C PHE A 199 17.91 8.46 -6.28
N VAL A 200 17.68 7.55 -5.33
CA VAL A 200 17.54 7.94 -3.92
C VAL A 200 18.86 8.43 -3.31
N THR A 201 20.01 7.97 -3.83
CA THR A 201 21.33 8.34 -3.30
C THR A 201 21.92 9.58 -3.95
N THR A 202 21.59 9.88 -5.21
CA THR A 202 22.26 10.96 -5.96
C THR A 202 21.37 12.16 -6.27
N CYS A 203 20.05 12.01 -6.30
CA CYS A 203 19.18 13.02 -6.91
C CYS A 203 18.35 13.85 -5.92
N GLY A 204 18.47 13.64 -4.60
CA GLY A 204 17.77 14.43 -3.58
C GLY A 204 16.24 14.35 -3.66
N MET A 205 15.72 13.16 -3.97
CA MET A 205 14.30 12.93 -4.29
C MET A 205 13.34 13.17 -3.13
N GLN A 206 12.17 13.73 -3.45
CA GLN A 206 11.10 14.04 -2.50
C GLN A 206 9.88 13.11 -2.62
N ASP A 207 9.56 12.63 -3.82
CA ASP A 207 8.39 11.78 -4.07
C ASP A 207 8.78 10.54 -4.88
N LEU A 208 8.68 9.36 -4.25
CA LEU A 208 8.95 8.07 -4.88
C LEU A 208 7.67 7.23 -4.91
N ARG A 209 7.24 6.83 -6.11
CA ARG A 209 6.06 5.96 -6.31
C ARG A 209 6.41 4.75 -7.15
N LEU A 210 6.32 3.59 -6.52
CA LEU A 210 6.61 2.30 -7.12
C LEU A 210 5.33 1.49 -7.18
N ASP A 211 4.97 1.06 -8.38
CA ASP A 211 3.86 0.14 -8.65
C ASP A 211 4.43 -1.03 -9.45
N LEU A 212 5.01 -1.98 -8.74
CA LEU A 212 5.89 -3.02 -9.28
C LEU A 212 5.21 -4.37 -9.04
N LEU A 213 4.28 -4.70 -9.92
CA LEU A 213 3.52 -5.94 -9.84
C LEU A 213 4.40 -7.11 -10.28
N ASN A 214 4.58 -8.07 -9.38
CA ASN A 214 5.42 -9.24 -9.59
C ASN A 214 4.63 -10.51 -9.26
N CYS A 215 4.38 -11.35 -10.27
CA CYS A 215 3.72 -12.63 -10.09
C CYS A 215 4.66 -13.72 -9.53
N GLY A 216 5.97 -13.46 -9.52
CA GLY A 216 6.99 -14.39 -9.02
C GLY A 216 7.25 -14.29 -7.52
N ASN A 217 8.44 -14.75 -7.11
CA ASN A 217 8.88 -14.68 -5.72
C ASN A 217 9.04 -13.23 -5.25
N ALA A 218 8.74 -12.98 -3.97
CA ALA A 218 8.99 -11.70 -3.36
C ALA A 218 10.47 -11.32 -3.45
N TYR A 219 10.74 -10.05 -3.73
CA TYR A 219 12.10 -9.52 -3.82
C TYR A 219 12.36 -8.53 -2.68
N THR A 220 13.62 -8.37 -2.28
CA THR A 220 13.97 -7.36 -1.29
C THR A 220 14.03 -5.98 -1.94
N LEU A 221 13.24 -5.04 -1.41
CA LEU A 221 13.24 -3.64 -1.81
C LEU A 221 14.60 -2.98 -1.45
N PRO A 222 15.14 -2.07 -2.28
CA PRO A 222 16.40 -1.39 -1.95
C PRO A 222 16.35 -0.65 -0.61
N SER A 223 17.24 -1.00 0.32
CA SER A 223 17.29 -0.38 1.66
C SER A 223 17.68 1.10 1.61
N SER A 224 18.36 1.51 0.53
CA SER A 224 18.76 2.89 0.25
C SER A 224 17.58 3.88 0.24
N ILE A 225 16.37 3.43 -0.06
CA ILE A 225 15.14 4.24 0.03
C ILE A 225 14.94 4.76 1.46
N PHE A 226 15.18 3.91 2.46
CA PHE A 226 14.97 4.22 3.88
C PHE A 226 16.10 5.03 4.51
N SER A 227 17.14 5.34 3.74
CA SER A 227 18.22 6.26 4.12
C SER A 227 18.08 7.63 3.42
N CYS A 228 17.02 7.84 2.63
CA CYS A 228 16.81 9.07 1.87
C CYS A 228 16.15 10.16 2.73
N GLY A 229 16.97 11.00 3.36
CA GLY A 229 16.48 12.06 4.25
C GLY A 229 15.70 13.19 3.56
N THR A 230 15.71 13.28 2.23
CA THR A 230 14.92 14.26 1.46
C THR A 230 13.51 13.78 1.12
N LEU A 231 13.22 12.49 1.33
CA LEU A 231 11.98 11.87 0.89
C LEU A 231 10.80 12.33 1.75
N GLU A 232 9.78 12.91 1.10
CA GLU A 232 8.54 13.39 1.73
C GLU A 232 7.36 12.44 1.48
N MET A 233 7.35 11.74 0.34
CA MET A 233 6.33 10.77 -0.02
C MET A 233 6.96 9.48 -0.52
N LEU A 234 6.56 8.37 0.09
CA LEU A 234 6.90 7.02 -0.35
C LEU A 234 5.62 6.22 -0.58
N ARG A 235 5.42 5.79 -1.82
CA ARG A 235 4.39 4.82 -2.18
C ARG A 235 5.04 3.59 -2.77
N VAL A 236 4.75 2.42 -2.19
CA VAL A 236 5.20 1.12 -2.69
C VAL A 236 3.99 0.21 -2.81
N ARG A 237 3.71 -0.24 -4.03
CA ARG A 237 2.71 -1.26 -4.34
C ARG A 237 3.41 -2.40 -5.05
N SER A 238 3.77 -3.42 -4.30
CA SER A 238 4.60 -4.51 -4.81
C SER A 238 4.76 -5.60 -3.77
N ARG A 239 4.69 -6.85 -4.24
CA ARG A 239 5.13 -8.05 -3.50
C ARG A 239 6.62 -8.02 -3.19
N CYS A 240 7.00 -7.24 -2.19
CA CYS A 240 8.38 -7.00 -1.82
C CYS A 240 8.61 -7.10 -0.30
N ILE A 241 9.83 -7.45 0.07
CA ILE A 241 10.29 -7.54 1.45
C ILE A 241 11.01 -6.23 1.81
N ILE A 242 10.57 -5.59 2.89
CA ILE A 242 11.25 -4.42 3.45
C ILE A 242 12.30 -4.87 4.45
N LYS A 243 13.52 -4.34 4.30
CA LYS A 243 14.61 -4.46 5.28
C LYS A 243 15.09 -3.07 5.64
N ILE A 244 14.86 -2.65 6.88
CA ILE A 244 15.22 -1.32 7.35
C ILE A 244 16.72 -1.28 7.70
N PRO A 245 17.51 -0.37 7.10
CA PRO A 245 18.89 -0.18 7.49
C PRO A 245 18.99 0.51 8.85
N TYR A 246 20.09 0.30 9.56
CA TYR A 246 20.43 1.06 10.77
C TYR A 246 21.66 1.95 10.50
N PRO A 247 21.56 3.29 10.68
CA PRO A 247 20.37 4.06 11.06
C PRO A 247 19.35 4.26 9.91
N ILE A 248 18.07 4.42 10.26
CA ILE A 248 17.01 4.86 9.34
C ILE A 248 17.06 6.38 9.20
N SER A 249 16.86 6.91 7.99
CA SER A 249 16.84 8.35 7.70
C SER A 249 15.65 8.71 6.82
N LEU A 250 14.48 8.83 7.47
CA LEU A 250 13.21 9.25 6.87
C LEU A 250 12.67 10.50 7.59
N SER A 251 13.56 11.45 7.88
CA SER A 251 13.28 12.62 8.70
C SER A 251 12.24 13.57 8.11
N ASN A 252 12.07 13.57 6.79
CA ASN A 252 11.10 14.41 6.08
C ASN A 252 9.85 13.68 5.60
N LEU A 253 9.71 12.39 5.89
CA LEU A 253 8.61 11.57 5.38
C LEU A 253 7.27 12.02 5.99
N LYS A 254 6.35 12.45 5.13
CA LYS A 254 4.99 12.91 5.48
C LYS A 254 3.93 11.91 5.06
N VAL A 255 4.14 11.20 3.95
CA VAL A 255 3.17 10.24 3.42
C VAL A 255 3.83 8.90 3.14
N LEU A 256 3.29 7.84 3.73
CA LEU A 256 3.71 6.46 3.50
C LEU A 256 2.50 5.64 3.07
N ILE A 257 2.58 5.06 1.87
CA ILE A 257 1.53 4.20 1.30
C ILE A 257 2.16 2.87 0.93
N LEU A 258 1.74 1.80 1.58
CA LEU A 258 2.25 0.45 1.38
C LEU A 258 1.12 -0.48 0.96
N GLN A 259 1.36 -1.22 -0.12
CA GLN A 259 0.43 -2.24 -0.61
C GLN A 259 1.18 -3.51 -1.01
N ASP A 260 0.68 -4.67 -0.56
CA ASP A 260 1.26 -5.99 -0.87
C ASP A 260 2.71 -6.18 -0.36
N VAL A 261 3.05 -5.51 0.74
CA VAL A 261 4.41 -5.53 1.31
C VAL A 261 4.54 -6.57 2.41
N ILE A 262 5.68 -7.27 2.46
CA ILE A 262 6.01 -8.29 3.46
C ILE A 262 7.00 -7.73 4.48
N PHE A 263 6.66 -7.85 5.77
CA PHE A 263 7.52 -7.50 6.89
C PHE A 263 8.07 -8.76 7.57
N GLU A 264 9.38 -8.78 7.87
CA GLU A 264 10.04 -9.96 8.47
C GLU A 264 10.22 -9.85 10.00
N ASP A 265 10.14 -8.65 10.56
CA ASP A 265 10.44 -8.37 11.97
C ASP A 265 9.69 -7.14 12.49
N ASP A 266 9.34 -7.18 13.79
CA ASP A 266 8.66 -6.09 14.52
C ASP A 266 9.46 -4.78 14.49
N ASP A 267 10.78 -4.89 14.59
CA ASP A 267 11.75 -3.80 14.59
C ASP A 267 11.64 -2.91 13.34
N SER A 268 11.51 -3.52 12.16
CA SER A 268 11.38 -2.83 10.87
C SER A 268 10.06 -2.07 10.76
N VAL A 269 8.98 -2.68 11.26
CA VAL A 269 7.64 -2.09 11.30
C VAL A 269 7.63 -0.85 12.19
N GLU A 270 8.11 -0.99 13.43
CA GLU A 270 8.12 0.10 14.41
C GLU A 270 8.97 1.28 13.94
N LYS A 271 10.17 1.02 13.41
CA LYS A 271 11.06 2.09 12.91
C LYS A 271 10.46 2.84 11.73
N LEU A 272 9.78 2.14 10.83
CA LEU A 272 9.17 2.75 9.65
C LEU A 272 7.97 3.62 10.03
N PHE A 273 7.09 3.11 10.90
CA PHE A 273 5.86 3.78 11.32
C PHE A 273 6.05 4.85 12.39
N SER A 274 7.21 4.90 13.05
CA SER A 274 7.58 5.95 14.02
C SER A 274 8.27 7.17 13.38
N SER A 275 8.10 7.38 12.07
CA SER A 275 8.68 8.51 11.35
C SER A 275 8.15 9.85 11.91
N PRO A 276 9.02 10.82 12.28
CA PRO A 276 8.66 11.94 13.14
C PRO A 276 7.74 12.98 12.49
N LEU A 277 7.73 13.05 11.15
CA LEU A 277 6.91 13.98 10.37
C LEU A 277 5.76 13.30 9.63
N LEU A 278 5.51 12.01 9.89
CA LEU A 278 4.50 11.24 9.16
C LEU A 278 3.10 11.77 9.49
N GLU A 279 2.38 12.21 8.46
CA GLU A 279 1.03 12.77 8.53
C GLU A 279 -0.02 11.80 8.01
N THR A 280 0.33 10.98 7.01
CA THR A 280 -0.55 9.99 6.38
C THR A 280 0.11 8.63 6.26
N LEU A 281 -0.55 7.60 6.78
CA LEU A 281 -0.16 6.21 6.65
C LEU A 281 -1.31 5.41 6.02
N GLU A 282 -1.04 4.78 4.88
CA GLU A 282 -1.94 3.83 4.25
C GLU A 282 -1.27 2.46 4.13
N ILE A 283 -1.96 1.44 4.60
CA ILE A 283 -1.48 0.06 4.64
C ILE A 283 -2.57 -0.81 4.01
N SER A 284 -2.22 -1.62 3.01
CA SER A 284 -3.21 -2.44 2.32
C SER A 284 -2.64 -3.79 1.89
N TYR A 285 -3.29 -4.88 2.29
CA TYR A 285 -2.85 -6.25 1.91
C TYR A 285 -1.38 -6.53 2.29
N CYS A 286 -0.89 -5.94 3.37
CA CYS A 286 0.47 -6.18 3.84
C CYS A 286 0.53 -7.45 4.71
N ASN A 287 1.63 -8.20 4.62
CA ASN A 287 1.84 -9.44 5.35
C ASN A 287 2.78 -9.23 6.55
N TRP A 288 2.30 -9.62 7.73
CA TRP A 288 2.98 -9.48 9.03
C TRP A 288 3.25 -10.83 9.71
N MET A 289 3.32 -11.93 8.97
CA MET A 289 3.28 -13.30 9.51
C MET A 289 4.30 -13.59 10.62
N LYS A 290 5.45 -12.91 10.61
CA LYS A 290 6.51 -13.08 11.62
C LYS A 290 6.42 -12.07 12.77
N CYS A 291 5.52 -11.10 12.68
CA CYS A 291 5.38 -10.02 13.65
C CYS A 291 4.41 -10.40 14.77
N LYS A 292 4.78 -10.06 16.01
CA LYS A 292 3.95 -10.30 17.21
C LYS A 292 3.13 -9.08 17.60
N SER A 293 3.69 -7.89 17.40
CA SER A 293 3.07 -6.62 17.74
C SER A 293 3.39 -5.57 16.69
N ILE A 294 2.39 -4.78 16.31
CA ILE A 294 2.52 -3.70 15.34
C ILE A 294 2.31 -2.38 16.06
N ASN A 295 3.35 -1.56 16.13
CA ASN A 295 3.33 -0.26 16.81
C ASN A 295 3.30 0.87 15.79
N ILE A 296 2.25 1.69 15.83
CA ILE A 296 2.07 2.87 14.97
C ILE A 296 2.15 4.12 15.85
N PHE A 297 3.38 4.59 16.10
CA PHE A 297 3.68 5.73 16.99
C PHE A 297 4.29 6.91 16.22
N ALA A 298 3.49 7.52 15.34
CA ALA A 298 3.87 8.73 14.62
C ALA A 298 3.22 9.98 15.26
N PRO A 299 3.99 10.90 15.86
CA PRO A 299 3.43 12.00 16.66
C PRO A 299 2.65 13.05 15.84
N LYS A 300 2.85 13.08 14.51
CA LYS A 300 2.15 14.00 13.59
C LYS A 300 1.09 13.30 12.75
N LEU A 301 0.79 12.02 13.01
CA LEU A 301 -0.12 11.24 12.22
C LEU A 301 -1.54 11.81 12.31
N GLN A 302 -2.12 12.14 11.16
CA GLN A 302 -3.46 12.73 11.03
C GLN A 302 -4.41 11.79 10.30
N HIS A 303 -3.89 10.97 9.39
CA HIS A 303 -4.68 10.11 8.52
C HIS A 303 -4.12 8.69 8.55
N LEU A 304 -4.94 7.74 8.99
CA LEU A 304 -4.59 6.33 9.00
C LEU A 304 -5.64 5.54 8.23
N THR A 305 -5.19 4.78 7.23
CA THR A 305 -6.01 3.82 6.50
C THR A 305 -5.36 2.45 6.58
N ILE A 306 -6.12 1.47 7.04
CA ILE A 306 -5.69 0.07 7.10
C ILE A 306 -6.71 -0.76 6.35
N TYR A 307 -6.24 -1.47 5.34
CA TYR A 307 -6.99 -2.47 4.60
C TYR A 307 -6.34 -3.83 4.84
N SER A 308 -7.11 -4.80 5.32
CA SER A 308 -6.65 -6.17 5.53
C SER A 308 -7.71 -7.15 5.05
N ASP A 309 -7.28 -8.25 4.43
CA ASP A 309 -8.14 -9.38 4.10
C ASP A 309 -7.50 -10.66 4.64
N ILE A 310 -8.30 -11.70 4.87
CA ILE A 310 -7.79 -12.98 5.34
C ILE A 310 -7.42 -13.81 4.12
N GLU A 311 -6.15 -14.19 3.99
CA GLU A 311 -5.71 -15.08 2.92
C GLU A 311 -5.95 -16.56 3.29
N PRO A 312 -6.20 -17.44 2.30
CA PRO A 312 -6.32 -18.87 2.55
C PRO A 312 -5.05 -19.44 3.21
N GLY A 313 -5.20 -19.94 4.45
CA GLY A 313 -4.10 -20.50 5.23
C GLY A 313 -3.58 -19.59 6.35
N ASP A 314 -4.15 -18.39 6.52
CA ASP A 314 -3.87 -17.55 7.68
C ASP A 314 -4.34 -18.22 8.98
N ASP A 315 -3.51 -18.11 10.03
CA ASP A 315 -3.87 -18.58 11.36
C ASP A 315 -4.74 -17.53 12.09
N ILE A 316 -6.04 -17.69 11.96
CA ILE A 316 -7.08 -16.80 12.51
C ILE A 316 -7.12 -16.88 14.06
N SER A 317 -6.58 -17.98 14.62
CA SER A 317 -6.60 -18.22 16.06
C SER A 317 -5.59 -17.37 16.84
N ASN A 318 -4.56 -16.86 16.17
CA ASN A 318 -3.54 -16.02 16.79
C ASN A 318 -3.86 -14.53 16.62
N GLU A 319 -4.23 -13.88 17.73
CA GLU A 319 -4.46 -12.44 17.80
C GLU A 319 -3.12 -11.70 17.85
N ARG A 320 -2.86 -10.83 16.87
CA ARG A 320 -1.76 -9.86 16.96
C ARG A 320 -2.30 -8.58 17.56
N GLN A 321 -1.47 -7.91 18.36
CA GLN A 321 -1.82 -6.61 18.91
C GLN A 321 -1.30 -5.49 17.99
N VAL A 322 -2.21 -4.65 17.51
CA VAL A 322 -1.89 -3.42 16.76
C VAL A 322 -2.11 -2.24 17.69
N GLN A 323 -1.03 -1.59 18.10
CA GLN A 323 -1.07 -0.41 18.96
C GLN A 323 -0.99 0.86 18.12
N ILE A 324 -1.94 1.77 18.29
CA ILE A 324 -2.03 3.02 17.53
C ILE A 324 -2.07 4.19 18.51
N ASP A 325 -1.11 5.12 18.42
CA ASP A 325 -1.25 6.42 19.06
C ASP A 325 -2.20 7.30 18.23
N ALA A 326 -3.39 7.56 18.76
CA ALA A 326 -4.44 8.32 18.09
C ALA A 326 -4.50 9.79 18.52
N ALA A 327 -3.58 10.29 19.36
CA ALA A 327 -3.65 11.64 19.92
C ALA A 327 -3.72 12.76 18.87
N GLY A 328 -3.13 12.54 17.69
CA GLY A 328 -3.11 13.47 16.55
C GLY A 328 -4.15 13.19 15.46
N LEU A 329 -4.87 12.07 15.53
CA LEU A 329 -5.59 11.50 14.41
C LEU A 329 -6.87 12.28 14.09
N LYS A 330 -7.08 12.58 12.80
CA LYS A 330 -8.26 13.28 12.27
C LYS A 330 -9.17 12.37 11.47
N SER A 331 -8.60 11.39 10.76
CA SER A 331 -9.37 10.35 10.07
C SER A 331 -8.81 8.96 10.32
N PHE A 332 -9.70 8.00 10.57
CA PHE A 332 -9.36 6.59 10.71
C PHE A 332 -10.23 5.73 9.78
N HIS A 333 -9.61 5.02 8.85
CA HIS A 333 -10.29 4.09 7.98
C HIS A 333 -9.74 2.69 8.20
N CYS A 334 -10.65 1.75 8.46
CA CYS A 334 -10.35 0.35 8.61
C CYS A 334 -11.30 -0.44 7.70
N GLU A 335 -10.76 -1.23 6.79
CA GLU A 335 -11.52 -1.96 5.79
C GLU A 335 -11.06 -3.42 5.65
N GLY A 336 -12.03 -4.33 5.48
CA GLY A 336 -11.83 -5.74 5.17
C GLY A 336 -11.98 -6.69 6.37
N MET A 337 -11.47 -7.92 6.24
CA MET A 337 -11.55 -8.96 7.28
C MET A 337 -10.40 -8.82 8.30
N ILE A 338 -10.55 -7.86 9.20
CA ILE A 338 -9.50 -7.49 10.14
C ILE A 338 -9.41 -8.51 11.29
N ASN A 339 -8.39 -9.37 11.26
CA ASN A 339 -8.18 -10.40 12.27
C ASN A 339 -7.49 -9.89 13.56
N ASP A 340 -6.68 -8.82 13.44
CA ASP A 340 -5.84 -8.32 14.53
C ASP A 340 -6.64 -7.53 15.58
N GLU A 341 -6.14 -7.50 16.82
CA GLU A 341 -6.72 -6.70 17.91
C GLU A 341 -6.12 -5.30 17.95
N TYR A 342 -6.96 -4.29 17.76
CA TYR A 342 -6.56 -2.89 17.73
C TYR A 342 -6.67 -2.26 19.11
N CYS A 343 -5.52 -1.89 19.66
CA CYS A 343 -5.40 -1.16 20.91
C CYS A 343 -5.08 0.30 20.61
N ILE A 344 -6.03 1.19 20.88
CA ILE A 344 -5.86 2.61 20.63
C ILE A 344 -5.40 3.31 21.89
N LEU A 345 -4.29 4.03 21.79
CA LEU A 345 -3.69 4.83 22.84
C LEU A 345 -3.96 6.31 22.58
N GLY A 346 -4.01 7.10 23.65
CA GLY A 346 -4.20 8.55 23.55
C GLY A 346 -5.66 8.98 23.40
N ASP A 347 -5.88 10.30 23.38
CA ASP A 347 -7.20 10.92 23.29
C ASP A 347 -7.69 10.97 21.83
N THR A 348 -8.95 10.59 21.61
CA THR A 348 -9.60 10.52 20.29
C THR A 348 -10.41 11.77 19.96
N THR A 349 -10.40 12.80 20.82
CA THR A 349 -11.17 14.05 20.61
C THR A 349 -10.90 14.78 19.29
N ARG A 350 -9.73 14.56 18.68
CA ARG A 350 -9.37 15.14 17.38
C ARG A 350 -9.91 14.36 16.18
N LEU A 351 -10.38 13.14 16.39
CA LEU A 351 -10.89 12.28 15.34
C LEU A 351 -12.23 12.83 14.84
N VAL A 352 -12.25 13.26 13.58
CA VAL A 352 -13.44 13.89 12.96
C VAL A 352 -14.23 12.88 12.15
N GLU A 353 -13.52 12.02 11.42
CA GLU A 353 -14.10 11.04 10.49
C GLU A 353 -13.58 9.64 10.81
N ALA A 354 -14.48 8.66 10.78
CA ALA A 354 -14.09 7.26 10.78
C ALA A 354 -14.88 6.43 9.76
N LYS A 355 -14.21 5.41 9.22
CA LYS A 355 -14.82 4.39 8.38
C LYS A 355 -14.43 3.02 8.89
N LEU A 356 -15.41 2.20 9.25
CA LEU A 356 -15.23 0.80 9.62
C LEU A 356 -16.03 -0.03 8.62
N LEU A 357 -15.33 -0.52 7.60
CA LEU A 357 -15.93 -1.25 6.49
C LEU A 357 -15.53 -2.72 6.60
N TYR A 358 -16.50 -3.59 6.42
CA TYR A 358 -16.28 -5.03 6.39
C TYR A 358 -16.54 -5.47 4.96
N ALA A 359 -15.51 -6.00 4.29
CA ALA A 359 -15.61 -6.54 2.95
C ALA A 359 -15.42 -8.06 3.06
N PRO A 360 -16.50 -8.85 3.12
CA PRO A 360 -16.35 -10.29 3.10
C PRO A 360 -15.74 -10.69 1.74
N SER A 361 -14.58 -11.33 1.77
CA SER A 361 -14.13 -12.11 0.62
C SER A 361 -15.08 -13.30 0.45
N ASP A 362 -15.16 -13.89 -0.75
CA ASP A 362 -16.00 -15.06 -1.11
C ASP A 362 -15.72 -16.34 -0.26
N ILE A 363 -15.00 -16.22 0.85
CA ILE A 363 -14.60 -17.31 1.74
C ILE A 363 -15.77 -17.67 2.66
N ARG A 364 -16.34 -18.84 2.34
CA ARG A 364 -17.56 -19.48 2.84
C ARG A 364 -17.52 -19.93 4.32
N GLU A 365 -16.90 -19.20 5.23
CA GLU A 365 -16.91 -19.58 6.66
C GLU A 365 -17.54 -18.48 7.51
N GLU A 366 -18.86 -18.59 7.72
CA GLU A 366 -19.65 -17.74 8.64
C GLU A 366 -18.99 -17.60 10.02
N VAL A 367 -18.29 -18.65 10.50
CA VAL A 367 -17.57 -18.66 11.78
C VAL A 367 -16.41 -17.65 11.80
N ILE A 368 -15.67 -17.50 10.70
CA ILE A 368 -14.59 -16.51 10.58
C ILE A 368 -15.19 -15.11 10.66
N ALA A 369 -16.32 -14.90 9.96
CA ALA A 369 -17.01 -13.63 9.96
C ALA A 369 -17.43 -13.22 11.38
N ASP A 370 -18.00 -14.13 12.17
CA ASP A 370 -18.43 -13.83 13.55
C ASP A 370 -17.26 -13.44 14.47
N ILE A 371 -16.13 -14.15 14.41
CA ILE A 371 -14.93 -13.84 15.21
C ILE A 371 -14.38 -12.47 14.83
N VAL A 372 -14.25 -12.21 13.52
CA VAL A 372 -13.75 -10.93 13.00
C VAL A 372 -14.69 -9.80 13.39
N VAL A 373 -16.01 -9.96 13.22
CA VAL A 373 -16.99 -8.94 13.61
C VAL A 373 -16.91 -8.68 15.12
N ALA A 374 -16.85 -9.71 15.97
CA ALA A 374 -16.74 -9.54 17.42
C ALA A 374 -15.49 -8.76 17.84
N ARG A 375 -14.36 -8.98 17.16
CA ARG A 375 -13.11 -8.22 17.38
C ARG A 375 -13.25 -6.76 16.94
N ASN A 376 -13.81 -6.53 15.76
CA ASN A 376 -13.96 -5.19 15.18
C ASN A 376 -15.03 -4.34 15.88
N VAL A 377 -15.99 -4.94 16.58
CA VAL A 377 -16.97 -4.22 17.41
C VAL A 377 -16.28 -3.35 18.47
N LYS A 378 -15.11 -3.76 19.01
CA LYS A 378 -14.32 -2.95 19.95
C LYS A 378 -13.91 -1.58 19.37
N LEU A 379 -13.70 -1.48 18.05
CA LEU A 379 -13.37 -0.23 17.37
C LEU A 379 -14.51 0.80 17.41
N LEU A 380 -15.76 0.37 17.65
CA LEU A 380 -16.90 1.29 17.76
C LEU A 380 -16.77 2.25 18.94
N TRP A 381 -16.22 1.79 20.06
CA TRP A 381 -15.96 2.66 21.21
C TRP A 381 -14.88 3.69 20.89
N PHE A 382 -13.84 3.29 20.15
CA PHE A 382 -12.78 4.19 19.71
C PHE A 382 -13.33 5.33 18.83
N VAL A 383 -14.19 5.00 17.87
CA VAL A 383 -14.75 5.98 16.92
C VAL A 383 -16.03 6.67 17.43
N SER A 384 -16.41 6.49 18.70
CA SER A 384 -17.68 7.01 19.23
C SER A 384 -17.76 8.55 19.25
N ASN A 385 -16.63 9.24 19.33
CA ASN A 385 -16.55 10.71 19.41
C ASN A 385 -16.56 11.43 18.04
N VAL A 386 -16.60 10.70 16.92
CA VAL A 386 -16.48 11.30 15.58
C VAL A 386 -17.73 12.08 15.16
N LYS A 387 -17.56 12.97 14.18
CA LYS A 387 -18.66 13.74 13.57
C LYS A 387 -19.24 13.03 12.35
N GLU A 388 -18.39 12.33 11.60
CA GLU A 388 -18.77 11.55 10.42
C GLU A 388 -18.34 10.10 10.60
N LEU A 389 -19.31 9.18 10.53
CA LEU A 389 -19.07 7.76 10.68
C LEU A 389 -19.64 7.01 9.48
N THR A 390 -18.82 6.14 8.87
CA THR A 390 -19.28 5.14 7.91
C THR A 390 -19.11 3.75 8.51
N LEU A 391 -20.17 2.96 8.56
CA LEU A 391 -20.16 1.60 9.10
C LEU A 391 -20.69 0.61 8.06
N HIS A 392 -20.03 -0.54 7.98
CA HIS A 392 -20.67 -1.72 7.38
C HIS A 392 -21.74 -2.28 8.31
N ILE A 393 -22.84 -2.75 7.72
CA ILE A 393 -24.03 -3.17 8.47
C ILE A 393 -23.76 -4.36 9.40
N GLU A 394 -22.87 -5.28 9.02
CA GLU A 394 -22.53 -6.43 9.89
C GLU A 394 -22.00 -6.00 11.27
N LEU A 395 -21.29 -4.88 11.38
CA LEU A 395 -20.77 -4.39 12.66
C LEU A 395 -21.88 -3.93 13.63
N ILE A 396 -23.01 -3.46 13.09
CA ILE A 396 -24.13 -2.99 13.94
C ILE A 396 -25.08 -4.11 14.33
N LYS A 397 -25.14 -5.23 13.58
CA LYS A 397 -25.99 -6.37 13.93
C LYS A 397 -25.66 -6.90 15.33
N VAL A 398 -24.38 -6.92 15.69
CA VAL A 398 -23.91 -7.32 17.03
C VAL A 398 -24.41 -6.38 18.13
N LEU A 399 -24.75 -5.13 17.81
CA LEU A 399 -25.29 -4.17 18.78
C LEU A 399 -26.77 -4.37 19.07
N ALA A 400 -27.53 -5.10 18.25
CA ALA A 400 -28.97 -5.26 18.40
C ALA A 400 -29.38 -5.79 19.78
N ASN A 401 -28.56 -6.68 20.35
CA ASN A 401 -28.82 -7.35 21.63
C ASN A 401 -27.87 -6.94 22.75
N ARG A 402 -27.18 -5.80 22.61
CA ARG A 402 -26.21 -5.32 23.61
C ARG A 402 -26.78 -4.19 24.45
N ASP A 403 -26.55 -4.28 25.75
CA ASP A 403 -26.88 -3.20 26.69
C ASP A 403 -25.80 -2.10 26.72
N ASP A 404 -24.57 -2.42 26.31
CA ASP A 404 -23.37 -1.59 26.45
C ASP A 404 -22.97 -0.84 25.17
N VAL A 405 -23.93 -0.27 24.45
CA VAL A 405 -23.66 0.43 23.18
C VAL A 405 -22.95 1.78 23.40
N PRO A 406 -21.87 2.11 22.66
CA PRO A 406 -21.18 3.38 22.80
C PRO A 406 -22.08 4.59 22.50
N LEU A 407 -21.87 5.68 23.25
CA LEU A 407 -22.58 6.94 23.03
C LEU A 407 -21.91 7.73 21.91
N PHE A 408 -22.62 7.89 20.80
CA PHE A 408 -22.19 8.67 19.64
C PHE A 408 -22.59 10.15 19.77
N GLY A 409 -22.21 10.77 20.89
CA GLY A 409 -22.69 12.10 21.30
C GLY A 409 -22.33 13.25 20.34
N SER A 410 -21.27 13.09 19.56
CA SER A 410 -20.77 14.09 18.60
C SER A 410 -21.19 13.81 17.16
N LEU A 411 -21.84 12.69 16.88
CA LEU A 411 -22.13 12.22 15.54
C LEU A 411 -23.16 13.14 14.84
N ILE A 412 -22.79 13.63 13.66
CA ILE A 412 -23.62 14.51 12.82
C ILE A 412 -24.11 13.76 11.58
N LYS A 413 -23.26 12.89 11.04
CA LYS A 413 -23.52 12.16 9.80
C LYS A 413 -23.15 10.68 9.95
N LEU A 414 -24.12 9.82 9.69
CA LEU A 414 -23.95 8.37 9.67
C LEU A 414 -24.20 7.86 8.25
N ARG A 415 -23.29 7.04 7.74
CA ARG A 415 -23.44 6.29 6.50
C ARG A 415 -23.38 4.80 6.79
N MET A 416 -24.37 4.06 6.32
CA MET A 416 -24.42 2.62 6.39
C MET A 416 -24.11 2.02 5.02
N VAL A 417 -23.25 1.01 4.99
CA VAL A 417 -22.84 0.27 3.79
C VAL A 417 -23.29 -1.18 3.91
N GLY A 418 -23.87 -1.71 2.83
CA GLY A 418 -24.35 -3.10 2.71
C GLY A 418 -25.88 -3.22 2.67
N GLU A 419 -26.36 -4.46 2.72
CA GLU A 419 -27.80 -4.76 2.75
C GLU A 419 -28.37 -4.72 4.17
N ILE A 420 -29.51 -4.04 4.34
CA ILE A 420 -30.19 -3.92 5.64
C ILE A 420 -31.21 -5.04 5.78
N ASP A 421 -31.05 -5.87 6.81
CA ASP A 421 -32.04 -6.84 7.26
C ASP A 421 -32.70 -6.43 8.59
N SER A 422 -33.57 -7.27 9.14
CA SER A 422 -34.30 -6.97 10.39
C SER A 422 -33.37 -6.82 11.60
N VAL A 423 -32.27 -7.58 11.66
CA VAL A 423 -31.32 -7.54 12.79
C VAL A 423 -30.50 -6.25 12.73
N ALA A 424 -30.08 -5.86 11.52
CA ALA A 424 -29.39 -4.60 11.28
C ALA A 424 -30.25 -3.39 11.70
N VAL A 425 -31.56 -3.45 11.50
CA VAL A 425 -32.48 -2.38 11.93
C VAL A 425 -32.47 -2.19 13.45
N GLU A 426 -32.47 -3.28 14.22
CA GLU A 426 -32.41 -3.22 15.68
C GLU A 426 -31.09 -2.61 16.17
N GLY A 427 -29.96 -3.06 15.59
CA GLY A 427 -28.65 -2.49 15.87
C GLY A 427 -28.54 -1.01 15.51
N LEU A 428 -29.15 -0.61 14.39
CA LEU A 428 -29.22 0.78 13.96
C LEU A 428 -29.99 1.63 14.98
N PHE A 429 -31.14 1.14 15.47
CA PHE A 429 -31.89 1.85 16.51
C PHE A 429 -31.06 2.08 17.77
N ALA A 430 -30.21 1.11 18.16
CA ALA A 430 -29.32 1.29 19.30
C ALA A 430 -28.32 2.44 19.07
N VAL A 431 -27.69 2.50 17.89
CA VAL A 431 -26.80 3.61 17.50
C VAL A 431 -27.54 4.95 17.47
N LEU A 432 -28.75 4.99 16.89
CA LEU A 432 -29.55 6.21 16.77
C LEU A 432 -29.94 6.77 18.14
N ARG A 433 -30.31 5.92 19.11
CA ARG A 433 -30.61 6.34 20.49
C ARG A 433 -29.41 7.01 21.17
N GLY A 434 -28.20 6.55 20.87
CA GLY A 434 -26.94 7.12 21.36
C GLY A 434 -26.45 8.35 20.59
N SER A 435 -27.17 8.80 19.56
CA SER A 435 -26.71 9.84 18.59
C SER A 435 -27.59 11.11 18.60
N PRO A 436 -27.64 11.88 19.70
CA PRO A 436 -28.58 13.01 19.84
C PRO A 436 -28.35 14.18 18.88
N ARG A 437 -27.18 14.24 18.22
CA ARG A 437 -26.80 15.30 17.28
C ARG A 437 -26.89 14.91 15.81
N LEU A 438 -27.32 13.68 15.51
CA LEU A 438 -27.37 13.16 14.16
C LEU A 438 -28.33 14.00 13.30
N ARG A 439 -27.85 14.44 12.13
CA ARG A 439 -28.63 15.25 11.18
C ARG A 439 -28.83 14.55 9.83
N SER A 440 -27.90 13.69 9.46
CA SER A 440 -27.93 13.02 8.16
C SER A 440 -27.65 11.53 8.31
N LEU A 441 -28.54 10.71 7.77
CA LEU A 441 -28.41 9.27 7.67
C LEU A 441 -28.42 8.87 6.19
N TYR A 442 -27.38 8.16 5.74
CA TYR A 442 -27.25 7.70 4.36
C TYR A 442 -27.16 6.18 4.32
N PHE A 443 -27.77 5.60 3.30
CA PHE A 443 -27.64 4.20 2.98
C PHE A 443 -26.99 4.08 1.60
N THR A 444 -25.99 3.21 1.52
CA THR A 444 -25.29 2.87 0.28
C THR A 444 -25.29 1.37 0.18
N ARG A 445 -25.74 0.86 -0.97
CA ARG A 445 -25.61 -0.56 -1.29
C ARG A 445 -24.15 -0.91 -1.47
#